data_AF-C4XW51-F1
#
_entry.id   AF-C4XW51-F1
#
_cell.length_a   1.000
_cell.length_b   1.000
_cell.length_c   1.000
_cell.angle_alpha   90.00
_cell.angle_beta   90.00
_cell.angle_gamma   90.00
#
_symmetry.space_group_name_H-M   'P 1'
#
loop_
_entity.id
_entity.type
_entity.pdbx_description
1 polymer ?
#
loop_
_entity_poly.entity_id
_entity_poly.type
_entity_poly.pdbx_seq_one_letter_code
_entity_poly.pdbx_strand_id
1 'polypeptide(L)'
;MSCGNLGPNHEIEKSIHIYVPRNLKDRPFSPTMQHSSIDRHVESDTRFTRGMWEYKNGITIRWANDVVKMEQRDNGVHQVAATLPVRNRGDTLNNPSITSRLFSPRQGVIGFEACHHKSRFARSREPRFDLHPDAEFAPKVTSTKEHFTVESGSTTAESDAAKFGVRFNHAGKRLTELGFRSVGWVDDARFGKKYMTAQLQVGVGEKLYGFGERFGPFVKNGQRIETWNEDGGTSSEWAYKSIPMYVSNRGYAVLVDSASNVVFEVQSERTTRVNIAVEGEGIRLYVVGGDDLKQVLDRYTSLTGKPALPPPWTFGLWLTTSFTTDYDLKTVSSFLQGMKDRQIPLHTFHFDCFWDGRASSGATLSLTRDNFLRR
;
A
#
# COMPACT_ATOMS: atom_id res chain seq x y z
N MET A 1 39.40 45.65 44.45
CA MET A 1 38.99 47.07 44.44
C MET A 1 38.70 47.48 43.01
N SER A 2 37.42 47.50 42.63
CA SER A 2 36.73 48.66 42.05
C SER A 2 35.44 48.14 41.41
N CYS A 3 34.33 48.40 42.09
CA CYS A 3 32.99 48.37 41.51
C CYS A 3 32.91 49.32 40.32
N GLY A 4 32.17 48.91 39.30
CA GLY A 4 31.74 49.76 38.19
C GLY A 4 30.34 49.37 37.74
N ASN A 5 29.35 49.93 38.42
CA ASN A 5 27.99 50.26 37.98
C ASN A 5 27.20 49.26 37.11
N LEU A 6 26.27 48.55 37.77
CA LEU A 6 25.06 48.01 37.19
C LEU A 6 24.05 49.15 36.94
N GLY A 7 23.86 49.51 35.67
CA GLY A 7 22.69 50.23 35.14
C GLY A 7 21.71 49.24 34.49
N PRO A 8 20.44 49.63 34.28
CA PRO A 8 19.31 48.71 34.36
C PRO A 8 19.26 47.72 33.21
N ASN A 9 18.89 46.48 33.55
CA ASN A 9 18.45 45.45 32.62
C ASN A 9 17.39 46.03 31.66
N HIS A 10 17.77 46.25 30.40
CA HIS A 10 16.79 46.16 29.33
C HIS A 10 16.63 44.67 28.98
N GLU A 11 15.75 44.02 29.71
CA GLU A 11 15.05 42.84 29.20
C GLU A 11 14.37 43.24 27.90
N ILE A 12 14.91 42.79 26.78
CA ILE A 12 14.14 42.72 25.54
C ILE A 12 13.23 41.50 25.67
N GLU A 13 12.17 41.61 26.47
CA GLU A 13 10.97 40.81 26.29
C GLU A 13 10.37 41.24 24.94
N LYS A 14 10.77 40.59 23.85
CA LYS A 14 9.92 40.54 22.66
C LYS A 14 8.82 39.54 22.95
N SER A 15 7.78 40.02 23.61
CA SER A 15 6.46 39.40 23.62
C SER A 15 6.04 39.18 22.16
N ILE A 16 5.99 37.91 21.74
CA ILE A 16 5.33 37.52 20.50
C ILE A 16 3.84 37.70 20.76
N HIS A 17 3.32 38.90 20.51
CA HIS A 17 1.88 39.11 20.38
C HIS A 17 1.44 38.44 19.09
N ILE A 18 0.95 37.20 19.20
CA ILE A 18 0.13 36.59 18.15
C ILE A 18 -1.11 37.47 18.01
N TYR A 19 -1.17 38.26 16.94
CA TYR A 19 -2.36 38.99 16.57
C TYR A 19 -3.41 37.98 16.11
N VAL A 20 -4.27 37.55 17.02
CA VAL A 20 -5.50 36.85 16.70
C VAL A 20 -6.51 37.91 16.22
N PRO A 21 -6.97 37.88 14.96
CA PRO A 21 -7.95 38.85 14.48
C PRO A 21 -9.20 38.84 15.37
N ARG A 22 -9.64 40.03 15.81
CA ARG A 22 -10.77 40.23 16.74
C ARG A 22 -12.17 39.89 16.17
N ASN A 23 -12.28 39.20 15.04
CA ASN A 23 -13.57 38.92 14.38
C ASN A 23 -13.88 37.42 14.16
N LEU A 24 -13.33 36.52 14.98
CA LEU A 24 -13.71 35.10 15.00
C LEU A 24 -14.65 34.71 16.16
N LYS A 25 -15.06 35.67 17.02
CA LYS A 25 -15.93 35.38 18.18
C LYS A 25 -17.43 35.34 17.87
N ASP A 26 -17.88 35.94 16.76
CA ASP A 26 -19.32 36.17 16.53
C ASP A 26 -19.89 35.47 15.29
N ARG A 27 -19.21 34.45 14.75
CA ARG A 27 -19.85 33.54 13.79
C ARG A 27 -20.42 32.34 14.56
N PRO A 28 -21.74 32.16 14.64
CA PRO A 28 -22.27 30.89 15.09
C PRO A 28 -21.72 29.81 14.15
N PHE A 29 -21.00 28.83 14.72
CA PHE A 29 -20.68 27.60 14.00
C PHE A 29 -21.98 27.06 13.43
N SER A 30 -22.09 27.02 12.10
CA SER A 30 -23.21 26.39 11.42
C SER A 30 -23.31 24.95 11.93
N PRO A 31 -24.45 24.51 12.49
CA PRO A 31 -24.60 23.14 13.01
C PRO A 31 -24.66 22.07 11.92
N THR A 32 -24.47 22.45 10.65
CA THR A 32 -24.61 21.57 9.49
C THR A 32 -23.30 21.43 8.72
N MET A 33 -22.22 21.06 9.43
CA MET A 33 -21.24 20.13 8.87
C MET A 33 -21.49 18.79 9.55
N GLN A 34 -22.39 18.00 8.99
CA GLN A 34 -22.52 16.60 9.35
C GLN A 34 -21.19 15.90 9.04
N HIS A 35 -20.56 15.38 10.09
CA HIS A 35 -19.59 14.28 10.12
C HIS A 35 -19.20 13.69 8.75
N SER A 36 -18.06 14.11 8.20
CA SER A 36 -17.31 13.31 7.22
C SER A 36 -15.91 12.93 7.72
N SER A 37 -15.56 13.32 8.94
CA SER A 37 -14.67 12.51 9.78
C SER A 37 -15.52 11.39 10.35
N ILE A 38 -15.76 10.33 9.56
CA ILE A 38 -16.08 9.05 10.17
C ILE A 38 -14.83 8.70 10.95
N ASP A 39 -14.88 8.93 12.26
CA ASP A 39 -13.97 8.31 13.20
C ASP A 39 -14.11 6.80 12.97
N ARG A 40 -13.30 6.23 12.08
CA ARG A 40 -13.21 4.78 11.90
C ARG A 40 -12.44 4.23 13.09
N HIS A 41 -13.00 4.36 14.28
CA HIS A 41 -12.74 3.44 15.36
C HIS A 41 -13.46 2.13 15.04
N VAL A 42 -12.77 1.30 14.23
CA VAL A 42 -12.86 -0.16 14.14
C VAL A 42 -14.12 -0.76 13.46
N GLU A 43 -14.24 -0.62 12.14
CA GLU A 43 -15.08 -1.52 11.30
C GLU A 43 -14.27 -2.63 10.59
N SER A 44 -13.00 -2.84 10.98
CA SER A 44 -12.07 -3.74 10.29
C SER A 44 -10.98 -4.29 11.21
N ASP A 45 -11.38 -4.90 12.33
CA ASP A 45 -10.47 -5.78 13.08
C ASP A 45 -10.20 -7.07 12.27
N THR A 46 -9.35 -6.96 11.24
CA THR A 46 -8.93 -8.04 10.34
C THR A 46 -7.90 -8.97 10.97
N ARG A 47 -7.60 -8.81 12.27
CA ARG A 47 -6.93 -9.85 13.05
C ARG A 47 -7.95 -10.90 13.40
N PHE A 48 -8.04 -11.93 12.56
CA PHE A 48 -9.04 -12.98 12.68
C PHE A 48 -8.76 -13.92 13.89
N THR A 49 -7.52 -13.97 14.36
CA THR A 49 -7.09 -14.82 15.47
C THR A 49 -7.00 -14.07 16.80
N ARG A 50 -7.14 -14.80 17.91
CA ARG A 50 -6.80 -14.36 19.27
C ARG A 50 -5.61 -15.19 19.74
N GLY A 51 -4.41 -14.72 19.38
CA GLY A 51 -3.18 -15.50 19.58
C GLY A 51 -3.13 -16.71 18.64
N MET A 52 -2.29 -17.71 18.97
CA MET A 52 -2.03 -18.84 18.09
C MET A 52 -3.16 -19.88 18.04
N TRP A 53 -3.89 -20.04 19.14
CA TRP A 53 -4.74 -21.23 19.38
C TRP A 53 -6.21 -21.03 19.05
N GLU A 54 -6.67 -19.78 19.02
CA GLU A 54 -8.10 -19.46 18.97
C GLU A 54 -8.40 -18.48 17.83
N TYR A 55 -9.57 -18.63 17.22
CA TYR A 55 -10.16 -17.58 16.39
C TYR A 55 -10.99 -16.64 17.26
N LYS A 56 -11.15 -15.39 16.83
CA LYS A 56 -12.09 -14.50 17.52
C LYS A 56 -13.51 -15.03 17.37
N ASN A 57 -14.36 -14.74 18.35
CA ASN A 57 -15.77 -15.14 18.28
C ASN A 57 -16.42 -14.57 17.01
N GLY A 58 -17.23 -15.38 16.31
CA GLY A 58 -17.85 -15.00 15.04
C GLY A 58 -16.93 -15.11 13.81
N ILE A 59 -15.69 -15.56 13.96
CA ILE A 59 -14.78 -15.83 12.84
C ILE A 59 -14.80 -17.32 12.48
N THR A 60 -15.00 -17.60 11.19
CA THR A 60 -14.71 -18.91 10.61
C THR A 60 -13.67 -18.75 9.50
N ILE A 61 -12.59 -19.53 9.56
CA ILE A 61 -11.59 -19.58 8.48
C ILE A 61 -11.58 -20.96 7.86
N ARG A 62 -11.73 -21.01 6.54
CA ARG A 62 -11.60 -22.21 5.69
C ARG A 62 -10.26 -22.13 4.97
N TRP A 63 -9.27 -22.86 5.46
CA TRP A 63 -7.90 -22.87 4.93
C TRP A 63 -7.78 -23.84 3.75
N ALA A 64 -7.07 -23.47 2.69
CA ALA A 64 -6.64 -24.43 1.67
C ALA A 64 -5.72 -25.47 2.33
N ASN A 65 -6.07 -26.75 2.24
CA ASN A 65 -5.43 -27.81 3.01
C ASN A 65 -4.91 -28.95 2.13
N ASP A 66 -5.80 -29.73 1.53
CA ASP A 66 -5.43 -30.90 0.74
C ASP A 66 -5.75 -30.62 -0.73
N VAL A 67 -4.75 -30.78 -1.61
CA VAL A 67 -4.93 -30.56 -3.05
C VAL A 67 -5.69 -31.77 -3.60
N VAL A 68 -6.90 -31.52 -4.10
CA VAL A 68 -7.76 -32.58 -4.67
C VAL A 68 -7.62 -32.69 -6.17
N LYS A 69 -7.18 -31.60 -6.82
CA LYS A 69 -6.91 -31.57 -8.25
C LYS A 69 -5.85 -30.52 -8.54
N MET A 70 -4.91 -30.87 -9.39
CA MET A 70 -3.89 -29.97 -9.91
C MET A 70 -3.66 -30.28 -11.38
N GLU A 71 -3.65 -29.25 -12.22
CA GLU A 71 -3.53 -29.40 -13.65
C GLU A 71 -2.86 -28.17 -14.27
N GLN A 72 -2.02 -28.41 -15.26
CA GLN A 72 -1.53 -27.33 -16.12
C GLN A 72 -2.69 -26.87 -17.02
N ARG A 73 -2.93 -25.55 -17.06
CA ARG A 73 -3.84 -24.93 -18.02
C ARG A 73 -3.25 -23.61 -18.49
N ASP A 74 -3.35 -23.38 -19.80
CA ASP A 74 -2.69 -22.27 -20.47
C ASP A 74 -1.18 -22.28 -20.11
N ASN A 75 -0.60 -21.10 -19.86
CA ASN A 75 0.77 -20.94 -19.39
C ASN A 75 0.87 -20.91 -17.86
N GLY A 76 0.08 -21.73 -17.16
CA GLY A 76 0.03 -21.72 -15.71
C GLY A 76 -0.44 -23.04 -15.11
N VAL A 77 -0.55 -23.06 -13.78
CA VAL A 77 -0.98 -24.22 -13.01
C VAL A 77 -2.21 -23.86 -12.21
N HIS A 78 -3.25 -24.65 -12.34
CA HIS A 78 -4.49 -24.53 -11.57
C HIS A 78 -4.56 -25.64 -10.54
N GLN A 79 -4.93 -25.27 -9.32
CA GLN A 79 -5.12 -26.21 -8.24
C GLN A 79 -6.44 -25.95 -7.51
N VAL A 80 -7.07 -27.01 -7.05
CA VAL A 80 -8.25 -26.97 -6.19
C VAL A 80 -7.87 -27.67 -4.89
N ALA A 81 -8.00 -26.94 -3.78
CA ALA A 81 -7.73 -27.45 -2.45
C ALA A 81 -9.03 -27.56 -1.66
N ALA A 82 -9.24 -28.71 -1.02
CA ALA A 82 -10.26 -28.90 0.00
C ALA A 82 -9.91 -28.09 1.25
N THR A 83 -10.93 -27.68 2.00
CA THR A 83 -10.73 -26.87 3.24
C THR A 83 -10.67 -27.69 4.52
N LEU A 84 -10.91 -28.99 4.41
CA LEU A 84 -10.73 -30.01 5.43
C LEU A 84 -9.82 -31.13 4.90
N PRO A 85 -9.13 -31.90 5.78
CA PRO A 85 -8.34 -33.05 5.35
C PRO A 85 -9.16 -34.07 4.57
N VAL A 86 -8.60 -34.65 3.51
CA VAL A 86 -9.23 -35.67 2.67
C VAL A 86 -8.56 -37.01 2.94
N ARG A 87 -9.25 -37.92 3.63
CA ARG A 87 -8.75 -39.25 4.01
C ARG A 87 -9.37 -40.36 3.17
N ASN A 88 -10.62 -40.15 2.74
CA ASN A 88 -11.36 -41.07 1.89
C ASN A 88 -12.24 -40.28 0.91
N ARG A 89 -12.88 -40.98 -0.04
CA ARG A 89 -13.73 -40.33 -1.07
C ARG A 89 -14.90 -39.54 -0.47
N GLY A 90 -15.46 -39.96 0.66
CA GLY A 90 -16.55 -39.25 1.33
C GLY A 90 -16.18 -37.84 1.79
N ASP A 91 -14.91 -37.61 2.15
CA ASP A 91 -14.40 -36.30 2.58
C ASP A 91 -14.32 -35.26 1.45
N THR A 92 -14.52 -35.69 0.20
CA THR A 92 -14.59 -34.82 -0.98
C THR A 92 -15.97 -34.19 -1.20
N LEU A 93 -16.97 -34.59 -0.41
CA LEU A 93 -18.33 -34.07 -0.44
C LEU A 93 -18.57 -33.10 0.73
N ASN A 94 -19.50 -32.15 0.59
CA ASN A 94 -19.86 -31.16 1.63
C ASN A 94 -18.67 -30.38 2.22
N ASN A 95 -17.61 -30.21 1.42
CA ASN A 95 -16.38 -29.57 1.82
C ASN A 95 -16.15 -28.34 0.91
N PRO A 96 -16.10 -27.12 1.47
CA PRO A 96 -15.72 -25.95 0.70
C PRO A 96 -14.35 -26.14 0.06
N SER A 97 -14.14 -25.48 -1.08
CA SER A 97 -12.87 -25.56 -1.81
C SER A 97 -12.33 -24.19 -2.13
N ILE A 98 -11.01 -24.08 -2.17
CA ILE A 98 -10.30 -22.91 -2.66
C ILE A 98 -9.67 -23.28 -3.99
N THR A 99 -10.00 -22.53 -5.02
CA THR A 99 -9.35 -22.63 -6.32
C THR A 99 -8.22 -21.62 -6.37
N SER A 100 -7.04 -22.02 -6.84
CA SER A 100 -5.94 -21.09 -7.07
C SER A 100 -5.21 -21.36 -8.38
N ARG A 101 -4.47 -20.35 -8.83
CA ARG A 101 -3.71 -20.33 -10.07
C ARG A 101 -2.32 -19.76 -9.83
N LEU A 102 -1.31 -20.45 -10.35
CA LEU A 102 0.03 -19.91 -10.55
C LEU A 102 0.21 -19.57 -12.02
N PHE A 103 0.76 -18.39 -12.30
CA PHE A 103 1.02 -17.90 -13.65
C PHE A 103 2.18 -16.90 -13.61
N SER A 104 2.60 -16.40 -14.77
CA SER A 104 3.62 -15.36 -14.83
C SER A 104 3.29 -14.36 -15.93
N PRO A 105 3.07 -13.08 -15.61
CA PRO A 105 2.77 -12.06 -16.61
C PRO A 105 4.02 -11.50 -17.31
N ARG A 106 5.20 -11.66 -16.69
CA ARG A 106 6.49 -11.14 -17.17
C ARG A 106 7.62 -11.96 -16.54
N GLN A 107 8.79 -11.95 -17.18
CA GLN A 107 10.00 -12.56 -16.62
C GLN A 107 10.33 -12.06 -15.20
N GLY A 108 10.59 -12.99 -14.28
CA GLY A 108 10.94 -12.72 -12.89
C GLY A 108 9.76 -12.41 -11.98
N VAL A 109 8.53 -12.39 -12.51
CA VAL A 109 7.28 -12.10 -11.77
C VAL A 109 6.39 -13.34 -11.76
N ILE A 110 6.07 -13.86 -10.58
CA ILE A 110 5.08 -14.94 -10.43
C ILE A 110 3.78 -14.36 -9.90
N GLY A 111 2.68 -14.57 -10.62
CA GLY A 111 1.33 -14.32 -10.16
C GLY A 111 0.78 -15.53 -9.39
N PHE A 112 0.15 -15.27 -8.24
CA PHE A 112 -0.67 -16.22 -7.49
C PHE A 112 -2.05 -15.62 -7.30
N GLU A 113 -3.08 -16.35 -7.73
CA GLU A 113 -4.48 -15.98 -7.53
C GLU A 113 -5.19 -17.09 -6.76
N ALA A 114 -6.03 -16.74 -5.79
CA ALA A 114 -6.87 -17.69 -5.09
C ALA A 114 -8.28 -17.14 -4.90
N CYS A 115 -9.29 -17.98 -5.01
CA CYS A 115 -10.68 -17.62 -4.78
C CYS A 115 -11.49 -18.76 -4.18
N HIS A 116 -12.54 -18.40 -3.44
CA HIS A 116 -13.59 -19.32 -3.00
C HIS A 116 -14.72 -19.35 -4.04
N HIS A 117 -15.57 -18.31 -4.09
CA HIS A 117 -16.60 -18.19 -5.13
C HIS A 117 -16.07 -17.51 -6.40
N LYS A 118 -15.60 -18.30 -7.38
CA LYS A 118 -15.02 -17.81 -8.64
C LYS A 118 -15.91 -16.81 -9.40
N SER A 119 -17.21 -17.07 -9.50
CA SER A 119 -18.14 -16.18 -10.22
C SER A 119 -18.23 -14.79 -9.57
N ARG A 120 -18.28 -14.72 -8.24
CA ARG A 120 -18.30 -13.46 -7.51
C ARG A 120 -16.98 -12.71 -7.64
N PHE A 121 -15.86 -13.42 -7.56
CA PHE A 121 -14.54 -12.82 -7.72
C PHE A 121 -14.33 -12.28 -9.14
N ALA A 122 -14.61 -13.08 -10.18
CA ALA A 122 -14.46 -12.68 -11.58
C ALA A 122 -15.40 -11.53 -11.98
N ARG A 123 -16.50 -11.33 -11.25
CA ARG A 123 -17.51 -10.30 -11.51
C ARG A 123 -17.54 -9.20 -10.45
N SER A 124 -16.51 -9.07 -9.60
CA SER A 124 -16.53 -8.14 -8.47
C SER A 124 -16.66 -6.68 -8.88
N ARG A 125 -16.44 -6.34 -10.16
CA ARG A 125 -16.38 -4.96 -10.70
C ARG A 125 -15.40 -4.06 -9.93
N GLU A 126 -14.54 -4.67 -9.13
CA GLU A 126 -13.52 -3.96 -8.37
C GLU A 126 -12.53 -3.36 -9.37
N PRO A 127 -12.20 -2.06 -9.24
CA PRO A 127 -11.10 -1.50 -10.02
C PRO A 127 -9.83 -2.31 -9.74
N ARG A 128 -9.11 -2.67 -10.79
CA ARG A 128 -7.81 -3.34 -10.73
C ARG A 128 -6.73 -2.38 -11.21
N PHE A 129 -5.49 -2.64 -10.85
CA PHE A 129 -4.40 -1.86 -11.38
C PHE A 129 -4.27 -2.08 -12.89
N ASP A 130 -3.94 -1.01 -13.62
CA ASP A 130 -3.53 -1.12 -15.01
C ASP A 130 -2.13 -1.74 -15.04
N LEU A 131 -2.09 -3.05 -15.30
CA LEU A 131 -0.85 -3.82 -15.38
C LEU A 131 -0.43 -3.98 -16.83
N HIS A 132 0.88 -4.02 -17.05
CA HIS A 132 1.51 -4.20 -18.35
C HIS A 132 2.16 -5.60 -18.41
N PRO A 133 1.40 -6.68 -18.63
CA PRO A 133 2.00 -7.99 -18.91
C PRO A 133 2.81 -7.95 -20.21
N ASP A 134 3.77 -8.85 -20.33
CA ASP A 134 4.49 -9.09 -21.56
C ASP A 134 3.75 -10.16 -22.36
N ALA A 135 3.17 -9.78 -23.49
CA ALA A 135 2.30 -10.64 -24.28
C ALA A 135 3.06 -11.81 -24.94
N GLU A 136 4.36 -11.66 -25.18
CA GLU A 136 5.19 -12.69 -25.81
C GLU A 136 5.82 -13.62 -24.76
N PHE A 137 5.78 -13.22 -23.49
CA PHE A 137 6.34 -14.01 -22.41
C PHE A 137 5.44 -15.17 -22.00
N ALA A 138 5.98 -16.39 -22.03
CA ALA A 138 5.37 -17.57 -21.45
C ALA A 138 6.31 -18.20 -20.41
N PRO A 139 5.87 -18.42 -19.16
CA PRO A 139 6.66 -19.19 -18.21
C PRO A 139 6.80 -20.64 -18.66
N LYS A 140 7.91 -21.27 -18.27
CA LYS A 140 8.08 -22.71 -18.40
C LYS A 140 7.36 -23.40 -17.26
N VAL A 141 6.46 -24.33 -17.57
CA VAL A 141 5.75 -25.13 -16.58
C VAL A 141 6.27 -26.56 -16.64
N THR A 142 6.78 -27.05 -15.52
CA THR A 142 7.21 -28.45 -15.37
C THR A 142 6.24 -29.15 -14.42
N SER A 143 5.67 -30.27 -14.85
CA SER A 143 4.75 -31.08 -14.04
C SER A 143 5.26 -32.50 -13.90
N THR A 144 5.21 -33.01 -12.66
CA THR A 144 5.32 -34.44 -12.34
C THR A 144 4.03 -34.89 -11.69
N LYS A 145 3.92 -36.17 -11.32
CA LYS A 145 2.74 -36.67 -10.58
C LYS A 145 2.55 -36.01 -9.21
N GLU A 146 3.65 -35.53 -8.60
CA GLU A 146 3.68 -35.07 -7.21
C GLU A 146 3.97 -33.57 -7.08
N HIS A 147 4.61 -32.96 -8.08
CA HIS A 147 5.09 -31.59 -8.01
C HIS A 147 4.82 -30.81 -9.29
N PHE A 148 4.53 -29.52 -9.13
CA PHE A 148 4.44 -28.56 -10.22
C PHE A 148 5.39 -27.40 -9.96
N THR A 149 6.06 -26.96 -11.02
CA THR A 149 6.94 -25.78 -11.00
C THR A 149 6.57 -24.83 -12.12
N VAL A 150 6.35 -23.57 -11.79
CA VAL A 150 6.24 -22.46 -12.75
C VAL A 150 7.55 -21.66 -12.70
N GLU A 151 8.28 -21.63 -13.80
CA GLU A 151 9.56 -20.95 -13.94
C GLU A 151 9.38 -19.66 -14.76
N SER A 152 9.76 -18.53 -14.17
CA SER A 152 9.77 -17.21 -14.81
C SER A 152 11.18 -16.62 -14.76
N GLY A 153 12.02 -17.02 -15.72
CA GLY A 153 13.47 -16.82 -15.62
C GLY A 153 14.02 -17.52 -14.39
N SER A 154 14.82 -16.79 -13.59
CA SER A 154 15.39 -17.32 -12.33
C SER A 154 14.40 -17.38 -11.16
N THR A 155 13.21 -16.78 -11.28
CA THR A 155 12.17 -16.83 -10.24
C THR A 155 11.26 -18.02 -10.47
N THR A 156 11.04 -18.85 -9.46
CA THR A 156 10.17 -20.04 -9.57
C THR A 156 9.09 -20.05 -8.49
N ALA A 157 7.97 -20.70 -8.80
CA ALA A 157 6.99 -21.11 -7.82
C ALA A 157 6.77 -22.63 -7.90
N GLU A 158 6.92 -23.30 -6.77
CA GLU A 158 6.82 -24.73 -6.63
C GLU A 158 5.66 -25.10 -5.73
N SER A 159 4.88 -26.10 -6.12
CA SER A 159 3.71 -26.54 -5.37
C SER A 159 3.54 -28.06 -5.43
N ASP A 160 3.04 -28.62 -4.33
CA ASP A 160 2.85 -30.06 -4.11
C ASP A 160 1.42 -30.49 -4.44
N ALA A 161 1.27 -31.65 -5.07
CA ALA A 161 -0.01 -32.15 -5.54
C ALA A 161 -0.87 -32.81 -4.44
N ALA A 162 -0.34 -33.05 -3.24
CA ALA A 162 -1.04 -33.67 -2.13
C ALA A 162 -1.47 -32.64 -1.06
N LYS A 163 -0.57 -31.75 -0.66
CA LYS A 163 -0.85 -30.72 0.35
C LYS A 163 -0.69 -29.32 -0.21
N PHE A 164 -1.62 -28.43 0.15
CA PHE A 164 -1.56 -27.06 -0.30
C PHE A 164 -0.30 -26.37 0.25
N GLY A 165 0.51 -25.89 -0.67
CA GLY A 165 1.68 -25.08 -0.39
C GLY A 165 2.25 -24.50 -1.68
N VAL A 166 2.78 -23.29 -1.61
CA VAL A 166 3.53 -22.67 -2.71
C VAL A 166 4.82 -22.06 -2.16
N ARG A 167 5.96 -22.56 -2.63
CA ARG A 167 7.29 -22.01 -2.32
C ARG A 167 7.74 -21.11 -3.46
N PHE A 168 8.18 -19.90 -3.15
CA PHE A 168 8.72 -18.96 -4.13
C PHE A 168 10.24 -18.89 -3.96
N ASN A 169 10.97 -19.11 -5.05
CA ASN A 169 12.43 -19.10 -5.08
C ASN A 169 12.95 -18.12 -6.13
N HIS A 170 14.19 -17.64 -5.95
CA HIS A 170 14.95 -16.92 -6.97
C HIS A 170 16.38 -17.45 -6.99
N ALA A 171 16.87 -17.85 -8.17
CA ALA A 171 18.23 -18.39 -8.35
C ALA A 171 18.57 -19.49 -7.32
N GLY A 172 17.61 -20.40 -7.07
CA GLY A 172 17.74 -21.51 -6.12
C GLY A 172 17.63 -21.14 -4.64
N LYS A 173 17.48 -19.85 -4.29
CA LYS A 173 17.27 -19.39 -2.92
C LYS A 173 15.80 -19.15 -2.64
N ARG A 174 15.32 -19.61 -1.49
CA ARG A 174 13.95 -19.39 -1.06
C ARG A 174 13.71 -17.92 -0.69
N LEU A 175 12.73 -17.30 -1.35
CA LEU A 175 12.27 -15.94 -1.07
C LEU A 175 11.26 -15.97 0.09
N THR A 176 10.14 -16.66 -0.13
CA THR A 176 9.00 -16.75 0.80
C THR A 176 8.15 -17.98 0.48
N GLU A 177 7.07 -18.22 1.23
CA GLU A 177 6.19 -19.38 1.06
C GLU A 177 4.77 -19.08 1.54
N LEU A 178 3.79 -19.55 0.77
CA LEU A 178 2.43 -19.81 1.23
C LEU A 178 2.37 -21.27 1.73
N GLY A 179 2.63 -21.48 3.02
CA GLY A 179 2.71 -22.83 3.61
C GLY A 179 1.42 -23.31 4.28
N PHE A 180 1.55 -24.10 5.34
CA PHE A 180 0.42 -24.55 6.15
C PHE A 180 -0.45 -23.39 6.67
N ARG A 181 -1.77 -23.48 6.47
CA ARG A 181 -2.76 -22.44 6.87
C ARG A 181 -2.32 -21.04 6.44
N SER A 182 -1.94 -20.91 5.17
CA SER A 182 -1.47 -19.64 4.59
C SER A 182 -2.53 -18.97 3.75
N VAL A 183 -3.35 -19.72 3.01
CA VAL A 183 -4.41 -19.17 2.15
C VAL A 183 -5.77 -19.66 2.64
N GLY A 184 -6.69 -18.74 2.85
CA GLY A 184 -8.00 -19.07 3.41
C GLY A 184 -9.10 -18.11 3.01
N TRP A 185 -10.33 -18.61 3.07
CA TRP A 185 -11.55 -17.81 3.02
C TRP A 185 -12.06 -17.58 4.43
N VAL A 186 -12.39 -16.34 4.75
CA VAL A 186 -12.82 -15.91 6.08
C VAL A 186 -14.27 -15.44 6.01
N ASP A 187 -15.07 -16.03 6.89
CA ASP A 187 -16.39 -15.54 7.25
C ASP A 187 -16.30 -14.75 8.55
N ASP A 188 -16.48 -13.44 8.47
CA ASP A 188 -16.52 -12.56 9.62
C ASP A 188 -17.96 -12.16 9.95
N ALA A 189 -18.62 -12.98 10.77
CA ALA A 189 -19.99 -12.77 11.20
C ALA A 189 -20.15 -11.56 12.12
N ARG A 190 -19.06 -11.03 12.70
CA ARG A 190 -19.10 -9.85 13.58
C ARG A 190 -19.53 -8.60 12.81
N PHE A 191 -19.11 -8.51 11.55
CA PHE A 191 -19.36 -7.38 10.66
C PHE A 191 -20.12 -7.77 9.39
N GLY A 192 -20.49 -9.03 9.23
CA GLY A 192 -21.14 -9.55 8.01
C GLY A 192 -20.25 -9.49 6.77
N LYS A 193 -18.92 -9.45 6.93
CA LYS A 193 -17.95 -9.32 5.83
C LYS A 193 -17.30 -10.66 5.51
N LYS A 194 -16.86 -10.82 4.26
CA LYS A 194 -16.06 -11.97 3.82
C LYS A 194 -14.70 -11.48 3.37
N TYR A 195 -13.66 -12.26 3.61
CA TYR A 195 -12.31 -11.93 3.18
C TYR A 195 -11.63 -13.14 2.55
N MET A 196 -10.71 -12.87 1.63
CA MET A 196 -9.62 -13.78 1.34
C MET A 196 -8.39 -13.33 2.12
N THR A 197 -7.72 -14.31 2.74
CA THR A 197 -6.46 -14.08 3.44
C THR A 197 -5.33 -14.90 2.83
N ALA A 198 -4.15 -14.29 2.75
CA ALA A 198 -2.90 -14.93 2.39
C ALA A 198 -1.83 -14.60 3.44
N GLN A 199 -1.00 -15.57 3.81
CA GLN A 199 0.05 -15.39 4.82
C GLN A 199 1.38 -15.90 4.29
N LEU A 200 2.27 -14.96 3.96
CA LEU A 200 3.59 -15.24 3.40
C LEU A 200 4.62 -15.32 4.52
N GLN A 201 5.41 -16.39 4.54
CA GLN A 201 6.45 -16.58 5.56
C GLN A 201 7.57 -15.54 5.45
N VAL A 202 8.06 -15.09 6.60
CA VAL A 202 9.17 -14.15 6.77
C VAL A 202 10.30 -14.90 7.48
N GLY A 203 11.50 -14.88 6.91
CA GLY A 203 12.65 -15.58 7.47
C GLY A 203 13.37 -14.81 8.57
N VAL A 204 14.32 -15.48 9.22
CA VAL A 204 15.16 -14.87 10.27
C VAL A 204 15.95 -13.69 9.70
N GLY A 205 15.94 -12.57 10.43
CA GLY A 205 16.66 -11.34 10.08
C GLY A 205 16.11 -10.60 8.85
N GLU A 206 14.98 -11.04 8.31
CA GLU A 206 14.34 -10.42 7.15
C GLU A 206 13.67 -9.10 7.53
N LYS A 207 13.93 -8.07 6.72
CA LYS A 207 13.41 -6.72 6.90
C LYS A 207 12.53 -6.35 5.73
N LEU A 208 11.37 -5.80 6.04
CA LEU A 208 10.33 -5.44 5.08
C LEU A 208 10.17 -3.92 5.00
N TYR A 209 9.98 -3.39 3.80
CA TYR A 209 9.88 -1.95 3.50
C TYR A 209 8.79 -1.68 2.46
N GLY A 210 8.48 -0.41 2.21
CA GLY A 210 7.51 0.00 1.19
C GLY A 210 6.15 0.37 1.78
N PHE A 211 5.08 -0.19 1.21
CA PHE A 211 3.67 0.13 1.45
C PHE A 211 3.24 1.54 1.04
N GLY A 212 4.01 2.18 0.16
CA GLY A 212 3.83 3.57 -0.24
C GLY A 212 4.62 4.56 0.63
N GLU A 213 4.17 5.80 0.67
CA GLU A 213 4.77 6.89 1.46
C GLU A 213 4.31 6.78 2.91
N ARG A 214 5.16 6.24 3.79
CA ARG A 214 4.85 6.02 5.21
C ARG A 214 5.80 6.79 6.11
N PHE A 215 5.29 7.39 7.17
CA PHE A 215 6.04 8.31 8.04
C PHE A 215 6.57 7.69 9.34
N GLY A 216 6.08 6.50 9.71
CA GLY A 216 6.62 5.71 10.83
C GLY A 216 7.98 5.07 10.53
N PRO A 217 8.47 4.15 11.41
CA PRO A 217 9.75 3.49 11.23
C PRO A 217 9.93 2.89 9.83
N PHE A 218 11.13 3.03 9.27
CA PHE A 218 11.41 2.62 7.89
C PHE A 218 11.22 1.10 7.69
N VAL A 219 11.69 0.30 8.66
CA VAL A 219 11.44 -1.16 8.71
C VAL A 219 10.03 -1.41 9.22
N LYS A 220 9.25 -2.19 8.48
CA LYS A 220 7.80 -2.38 8.70
C LYS A 220 7.45 -3.60 9.56
N ASN A 221 8.42 -4.45 9.88
CA ASN A 221 8.25 -5.56 10.81
C ASN A 221 7.67 -5.05 12.15
N GLY A 222 6.64 -5.73 12.64
CA GLY A 222 5.87 -5.38 13.84
C GLY A 222 4.70 -4.41 13.60
N GLN A 223 4.45 -3.94 12.37
CA GLN A 223 3.43 -2.93 12.08
C GLN A 223 2.18 -3.52 11.42
N ARG A 224 1.01 -2.99 11.79
CA ARG A 224 -0.23 -3.14 11.02
C ARG A 224 -0.31 -1.99 10.02
N ILE A 225 -0.58 -2.30 8.75
CA ILE A 225 -0.60 -1.31 7.67
C ILE A 225 -1.86 -1.49 6.84
N GLU A 226 -2.64 -0.42 6.69
CA GLU A 226 -3.77 -0.36 5.76
C GLU A 226 -3.37 0.44 4.51
N THR A 227 -3.68 -0.08 3.33
CA THR A 227 -3.40 0.62 2.07
C THR A 227 -4.63 1.37 1.61
N TRP A 228 -4.81 2.52 2.24
CA TRP A 228 -5.91 3.43 2.04
C TRP A 228 -5.34 4.85 2.03
N ASN A 229 -5.74 5.67 1.06
CA ASN A 229 -5.23 7.04 0.95
C ASN A 229 -6.05 7.93 1.89
N GLU A 230 -5.37 8.64 2.78
CA GLU A 230 -5.99 9.53 3.76
C GLU A 230 -5.19 10.82 3.91
N ASP A 231 -5.89 11.92 4.17
CA ASP A 231 -5.30 13.19 4.55
C ASP A 231 -5.02 13.21 6.07
N GLY A 232 -3.86 12.69 6.45
CA GLY A 232 -3.47 12.54 7.86
C GLY A 232 -2.22 13.32 8.27
N GLY A 233 -1.76 14.26 7.45
CA GLY A 233 -0.47 14.90 7.62
C GLY A 233 0.69 13.91 7.48
N THR A 234 1.83 14.25 8.06
CA THR A 234 3.08 13.48 7.97
C THR A 234 3.57 12.93 9.31
N SER A 235 2.69 12.93 10.31
CA SER A 235 3.03 12.61 11.71
C SER A 235 2.11 11.53 12.31
N SER A 236 1.39 10.79 11.47
CA SER A 236 0.51 9.67 11.84
C SER A 236 0.80 8.44 10.98
N GLU A 237 0.06 7.35 11.21
CA GLU A 237 0.11 6.13 10.40
C GLU A 237 -0.62 6.27 9.05
N TRP A 238 -1.48 7.29 8.92
CA TRP A 238 -2.18 7.61 7.69
C TRP A 238 -1.20 8.06 6.61
N ALA A 239 -1.58 7.85 5.36
CA ALA A 239 -0.71 8.09 4.23
C ALA A 239 -1.51 8.61 3.03
N TYR A 240 -0.97 9.66 2.40
CA TYR A 240 -1.51 10.19 1.15
C TYR A 240 -1.34 9.22 -0.03
N LYS A 241 -0.25 8.43 -0.01
CA LYS A 241 0.21 7.62 -1.15
C LYS A 241 0.41 6.17 -0.70
N SER A 242 -0.69 5.46 -0.48
CA SER A 242 -0.67 4.04 -0.11
C SER A 242 -0.48 3.16 -1.33
N ILE A 243 0.44 2.19 -1.25
CA ILE A 243 0.67 1.19 -2.30
C ILE A 243 0.62 -0.20 -1.65
N PRO A 244 -0.21 -1.16 -2.13
CA PRO A 244 -0.28 -2.52 -1.59
C PRO A 244 0.88 -3.41 -2.03
N MET A 245 2.09 -2.88 -1.83
CA MET A 245 3.34 -3.55 -2.18
C MET A 245 4.36 -3.38 -1.05
N TYR A 246 5.08 -4.46 -0.74
CA TYR A 246 6.27 -4.40 0.09
C TYR A 246 7.48 -4.99 -0.62
N VAL A 247 8.67 -4.58 -0.18
CA VAL A 247 9.96 -5.13 -0.60
C VAL A 247 10.68 -5.75 0.58
N SER A 248 11.43 -6.82 0.34
CA SER A 248 12.22 -7.53 1.33
C SER A 248 13.71 -7.36 1.07
N ASN A 249 14.52 -7.22 2.12
CA ASN A 249 15.98 -7.26 2.00
C ASN A 249 16.54 -8.60 1.48
N ARG A 250 15.68 -9.59 1.19
CA ARG A 250 16.03 -10.86 0.55
C ARG A 250 15.88 -10.86 -0.98
N GLY A 251 15.72 -9.69 -1.61
CA GLY A 251 15.70 -9.58 -3.07
C GLY A 251 14.36 -9.94 -3.70
N TYR A 252 13.25 -9.59 -3.04
CA TYR A 252 11.93 -9.74 -3.64
C TYR A 252 10.95 -8.67 -3.21
N ALA A 253 9.85 -8.55 -3.95
CA ALA A 253 8.68 -7.77 -3.59
C ALA A 253 7.41 -8.58 -3.71
N VAL A 254 6.36 -8.13 -3.03
CA VAL A 254 5.01 -8.66 -3.19
C VAL A 254 4.05 -7.51 -3.40
N LEU A 255 3.34 -7.52 -4.51
CA LEU A 255 2.22 -6.63 -4.82
C LEU A 255 0.91 -7.41 -4.63
N VAL A 256 -0.06 -6.85 -3.92
CA VAL A 256 -1.44 -7.33 -3.88
C VAL A 256 -2.25 -6.54 -4.90
N ASP A 257 -2.81 -7.21 -5.91
CA ASP A 257 -3.55 -6.60 -7.01
C ASP A 257 -5.01 -6.32 -6.61
N SER A 258 -5.18 -5.29 -5.78
CA SER A 258 -6.47 -4.79 -5.33
C SER A 258 -6.35 -3.27 -5.13
N ALA A 259 -7.27 -2.52 -5.74
CA ALA A 259 -7.40 -1.08 -5.50
C ALA A 259 -8.30 -0.78 -4.28
N SER A 260 -8.90 -1.81 -3.67
CA SER A 260 -9.65 -1.70 -2.42
C SER A 260 -8.70 -1.62 -1.22
N ASN A 261 -9.26 -1.43 -0.02
CA ASN A 261 -8.44 -1.49 1.19
C ASN A 261 -7.83 -2.89 1.37
N VAL A 262 -6.50 -2.95 1.42
CA VAL A 262 -5.75 -4.16 1.76
C VAL A 262 -5.11 -3.95 3.13
N VAL A 263 -5.37 -4.88 4.05
CA VAL A 263 -4.81 -4.82 5.40
C VAL A 263 -3.67 -5.83 5.51
N PHE A 264 -2.53 -5.33 5.99
CA PHE A 264 -1.33 -6.11 6.25
C PHE A 264 -1.03 -6.13 7.75
N GLU A 265 -0.83 -7.32 8.30
CA GLU A 265 -0.18 -7.50 9.61
C GLU A 265 1.24 -8.00 9.34
N VAL A 266 2.21 -7.09 9.43
CA VAL A 266 3.61 -7.36 9.09
C VAL A 266 4.31 -7.85 10.36
N GLN A 267 4.31 -9.17 10.60
CA GLN A 267 4.78 -9.76 11.86
C GLN A 267 4.07 -9.25 13.15
N SER A 268 2.97 -8.52 13.02
CA SER A 268 2.22 -7.92 14.13
C SER A 268 1.09 -8.81 14.68
N GLU A 269 0.69 -9.84 13.93
CA GLU A 269 -0.23 -10.90 14.40
C GLU A 269 0.49 -12.25 14.51
N ARG A 270 1.08 -12.72 13.40
CA ARG A 270 1.95 -13.89 13.38
C ARG A 270 3.38 -13.45 13.14
N THR A 271 4.24 -13.64 14.13
CA THR A 271 5.63 -13.12 14.14
C THR A 271 6.54 -13.70 13.07
N THR A 272 6.10 -14.70 12.31
CA THR A 272 6.86 -15.32 11.21
C THR A 272 6.22 -15.09 9.84
N ARG A 273 5.26 -14.16 9.72
CA ARG A 273 4.49 -13.96 8.49
C ARG A 273 4.14 -12.50 8.22
N VAL A 274 3.88 -12.20 6.96
CA VAL A 274 3.02 -11.08 6.55
C VAL A 274 1.62 -11.65 6.32
N ASN A 275 0.67 -11.30 7.18
CA ASN A 275 -0.73 -11.67 6.95
C ASN A 275 -1.40 -10.58 6.12
N ILE A 276 -2.13 -10.98 5.10
CA ILE A 276 -2.83 -10.11 4.16
C ILE A 276 -4.31 -10.43 4.25
N ALA A 277 -5.15 -9.41 4.33
CA ALA A 277 -6.60 -9.52 4.23
C ALA A 277 -7.12 -8.59 3.14
N VAL A 278 -7.89 -9.17 2.22
CA VAL A 278 -8.61 -8.45 1.16
C VAL A 278 -10.08 -8.80 1.28
N GLU A 279 -10.95 -7.80 1.38
CA GLU A 279 -12.38 -8.02 1.42
C GLU A 279 -12.88 -8.62 0.11
N GLY A 280 -13.72 -9.66 0.18
CA GLY A 280 -14.29 -10.34 -0.97
C GLY A 280 -13.94 -11.83 -1.08
N GLU A 281 -14.10 -12.35 -2.29
CA GLU A 281 -14.09 -13.81 -2.59
C GLU A 281 -12.82 -14.28 -3.29
N GLY A 282 -11.87 -13.36 -3.56
CA GLY A 282 -10.60 -13.67 -4.20
C GLY A 282 -9.48 -12.73 -3.80
N ILE A 283 -8.25 -13.20 -3.98
CA ILE A 283 -7.02 -12.45 -3.77
C ILE A 283 -6.06 -12.75 -4.93
N ARG A 284 -5.35 -11.72 -5.40
CA ARG A 284 -4.29 -11.88 -6.39
C ARG A 284 -3.02 -11.17 -5.90
N LEU A 285 -1.90 -11.88 -5.98
CA LEU A 285 -0.59 -11.47 -5.52
C LEU A 285 0.41 -11.61 -6.68
N TYR A 286 1.39 -10.73 -6.76
CA TYR A 286 2.56 -10.87 -7.61
C TYR A 286 3.82 -10.90 -6.76
N VAL A 287 4.56 -12.00 -6.81
CA VAL A 287 5.89 -12.12 -6.21
C VAL A 287 6.93 -11.76 -7.28
N VAL A 288 7.64 -10.66 -7.07
CA VAL A 288 8.67 -10.14 -7.97
C VAL A 288 10.04 -10.50 -7.39
N GLY A 289 10.72 -11.49 -7.97
CA GLY A 289 12.07 -11.85 -7.54
C GLY A 289 13.13 -11.03 -8.27
N GLY A 290 14.33 -10.91 -7.69
CA GLY A 290 15.50 -10.35 -8.36
C GLY A 290 16.82 -10.61 -7.64
N ASP A 291 17.91 -10.44 -8.37
CA ASP A 291 19.28 -10.61 -7.86
C ASP A 291 19.61 -9.54 -6.81
N ASP A 292 19.02 -8.35 -6.96
CA ASP A 292 19.05 -7.27 -6.00
C ASP A 292 17.74 -6.46 -6.00
N LEU A 293 17.62 -5.52 -5.05
CA LEU A 293 16.43 -4.67 -4.92
C LEU A 293 16.22 -3.71 -6.11
N LYS A 294 17.26 -3.33 -6.84
CA LYS A 294 17.11 -2.47 -8.03
C LYS A 294 16.45 -3.25 -9.15
N GLN A 295 16.86 -4.49 -9.37
CA GLN A 295 16.24 -5.38 -10.35
C GLN A 295 14.78 -5.71 -9.97
N VAL A 296 14.49 -5.89 -8.67
CA VAL A 296 13.11 -6.06 -8.18
C VAL A 296 12.25 -4.84 -8.52
N LEU A 297 12.73 -3.63 -8.23
CA LEU A 297 12.00 -2.39 -8.53
C LEU A 297 11.88 -2.14 -10.04
N ASP A 298 12.89 -2.50 -10.82
CA ASP A 298 12.85 -2.42 -12.28
C ASP A 298 11.77 -3.33 -12.87
N ARG A 299 11.66 -4.58 -12.38
CA ARG A 299 10.60 -5.52 -12.78
C ARG A 299 9.21 -5.03 -12.33
N TYR A 300 9.10 -4.56 -11.09
CA TYR A 300 7.86 -3.99 -10.57
C TYR A 300 7.37 -2.82 -11.43
N THR A 301 8.22 -1.82 -11.67
CA THR A 301 7.86 -0.65 -12.50
C THR A 301 7.66 -1.01 -13.97
N SER A 302 8.27 -2.09 -14.48
CA SER A 302 7.93 -2.59 -15.82
C SER A 302 6.52 -3.18 -15.87
N LEU A 303 6.05 -3.77 -14.76
CA LEU A 303 4.70 -4.32 -14.64
C LEU A 303 3.65 -3.23 -14.39
N THR A 304 3.97 -2.20 -13.59
CA THR A 304 2.98 -1.21 -13.11
C THR A 304 3.10 0.18 -13.73
N GLY A 305 4.14 0.42 -14.54
CA GLY A 305 4.41 1.70 -15.18
C GLY A 305 5.74 2.30 -14.73
N LYS A 306 6.54 2.75 -15.70
CA LYS A 306 7.81 3.44 -15.46
C LYS A 306 7.55 4.91 -15.11
N PRO A 307 8.25 5.47 -14.10
CA PRO A 307 8.25 6.92 -13.90
C PRO A 307 8.73 7.64 -15.17
N ALA A 308 8.03 8.69 -15.57
CA ALA A 308 8.48 9.55 -16.66
C ALA A 308 9.74 10.32 -16.25
N LEU A 309 10.60 10.66 -17.21
CA LEU A 309 11.73 11.57 -16.98
C LEU A 309 11.20 13.02 -16.93
N PRO A 310 11.28 13.73 -15.79
CA PRO A 310 10.83 15.12 -15.71
C PRO A 310 11.76 16.07 -16.50
N PRO A 311 11.26 17.22 -17.00
CA PRO A 311 12.09 18.23 -17.63
C PRO A 311 13.22 18.73 -16.72
N PRO A 312 14.42 19.06 -17.23
CA PRO A 312 15.55 19.46 -16.39
C PRO A 312 15.30 20.64 -15.43
N TRP A 313 14.45 21.60 -15.82
CA TRP A 313 14.15 22.77 -15.00
C TRP A 313 13.42 22.42 -13.70
N THR A 314 12.73 21.27 -13.62
CA THR A 314 12.00 20.86 -12.41
C THR A 314 12.93 20.50 -11.25
N PHE A 315 14.20 20.21 -11.53
CA PHE A 315 15.21 19.88 -10.53
C PHE A 315 15.83 21.11 -9.86
N GLY A 316 15.51 22.31 -10.34
CA GLY A 316 15.92 23.56 -9.71
C GLY A 316 15.14 23.86 -8.43
N LEU A 317 15.51 24.95 -7.74
CA LEU A 317 14.79 25.41 -6.54
C LEU A 317 13.36 25.90 -6.89
N TRP A 318 12.40 25.48 -6.06
CA TRP A 318 11.01 25.95 -6.07
C TRP A 318 10.77 26.87 -4.87
N LEU A 319 10.13 28.02 -5.11
CA LEU A 319 9.63 28.92 -4.07
C LEU A 319 8.13 29.04 -4.21
N THR A 320 7.41 29.10 -3.10
CA THR A 320 5.95 29.20 -3.12
C THR A 320 5.49 30.52 -2.52
N THR A 321 4.22 30.86 -2.75
CA THR A 321 3.55 31.93 -2.02
C THR A 321 3.43 31.66 -0.52
N SER A 322 3.80 30.48 -0.01
CA SER A 322 3.27 29.88 1.22
C SER A 322 1.75 29.62 1.12
N PHE A 323 1.15 29.09 2.20
CA PHE A 323 -0.24 28.63 2.15
C PHE A 323 -1.26 29.73 2.48
N THR A 324 -1.24 30.29 3.70
CA THR A 324 -2.25 31.25 4.19
C THR A 324 -1.76 32.69 4.28
N THR A 325 -0.61 32.99 3.69
CA THR A 325 -0.10 34.37 3.62
C THR A 325 -0.82 35.14 2.53
N ASP A 326 -1.02 36.43 2.74
CA ASP A 326 -1.53 37.31 1.69
C ASP A 326 -0.50 37.46 0.57
N TYR A 327 -0.93 37.31 -0.68
CA TYR A 327 -0.07 37.53 -1.84
C TYR A 327 -0.84 38.16 -3.00
N ASP A 328 -0.12 39.01 -3.72
CA ASP A 328 -0.47 39.55 -5.02
C ASP A 328 0.79 39.56 -5.90
N LEU A 329 0.69 40.12 -7.11
CA LEU A 329 1.84 40.25 -8.01
C LEU A 329 3.00 41.06 -7.41
N LYS A 330 2.74 42.02 -6.51
CA LYS A 330 3.80 42.81 -5.87
C LYS A 330 4.55 41.98 -4.85
N THR A 331 3.84 41.25 -4.00
CA THR A 331 4.45 40.32 -3.02
C THR A 331 5.33 39.31 -3.75
N VAL A 332 4.80 38.67 -4.80
CA VAL A 332 5.57 37.70 -5.59
C VAL A 332 6.79 38.34 -6.25
N SER A 333 6.62 39.50 -6.89
CA SER A 333 7.74 40.24 -7.52
C SER A 333 8.82 40.59 -6.50
N SER A 334 8.44 40.94 -5.28
CA SER A 334 9.40 41.24 -4.20
C SER A 334 10.22 40.02 -3.78
N PHE A 335 9.62 38.83 -3.74
CA PHE A 335 10.35 37.58 -3.48
C PHE A 335 11.32 37.25 -4.61
N LEU A 336 10.88 37.35 -5.86
CA LEU A 336 11.72 37.10 -7.03
C LEU A 336 12.89 38.07 -7.10
N GLN A 337 12.64 39.36 -6.89
CA GLN A 337 13.69 40.39 -6.84
C GLN A 337 14.63 40.14 -5.67
N GLY A 338 14.11 39.77 -4.50
CA GLY A 338 14.92 39.46 -3.33
C GLY A 338 15.87 38.28 -3.53
N MET A 339 15.43 37.24 -4.25
CA MET A 339 16.26 36.10 -4.66
C MET A 339 17.36 36.55 -5.63
N LYS A 340 17.00 37.37 -6.63
CA LYS A 340 17.93 37.93 -7.61
C LYS A 340 19.01 38.81 -6.96
N ASP A 341 18.60 39.74 -6.08
CA ASP A 341 19.51 40.67 -5.37
C ASP A 341 20.52 39.92 -4.50
N ARG A 342 20.10 38.79 -3.93
CA ARG A 342 20.95 37.90 -3.10
C ARG A 342 21.70 36.85 -3.92
N GLN A 343 21.59 36.88 -5.24
CA GLN A 343 22.21 35.92 -6.15
C GLN A 343 21.85 34.46 -5.83
N ILE A 344 20.62 34.20 -5.36
CA ILE A 344 20.10 32.86 -5.09
C ILE A 344 19.39 32.35 -6.35
N PRO A 345 19.89 31.30 -7.02
CA PRO A 345 19.26 30.76 -8.21
C PRO A 345 17.86 30.19 -7.90
N LEU A 346 16.85 30.67 -8.62
CA LEU A 346 15.46 30.22 -8.53
C LEU A 346 14.96 29.81 -9.91
N HIS A 347 14.26 28.68 -10.00
CA HIS A 347 13.83 28.11 -11.29
C HIS A 347 12.33 28.01 -11.42
N THR A 348 11.60 27.88 -10.31
CA THR A 348 10.14 27.72 -10.34
C THR A 348 9.49 28.47 -9.19
N PHE A 349 8.36 29.12 -9.47
CA PHE A 349 7.53 29.78 -8.47
C PHE A 349 6.12 29.17 -8.48
N HIS A 350 5.62 28.77 -7.31
CA HIS A 350 4.31 28.13 -7.11
C HIS A 350 3.32 29.10 -6.46
N PHE A 351 2.12 29.20 -7.02
CA PHE A 351 0.99 29.92 -6.44
C PHE A 351 0.06 28.92 -5.75
N ASP A 352 -0.12 29.08 -4.44
CA ASP A 352 -0.93 28.16 -3.64
C ASP A 352 -2.41 28.54 -3.64
N CYS A 353 -3.27 27.86 -2.87
CA CYS A 353 -4.74 27.87 -3.02
C CYS A 353 -5.48 29.20 -3.28
N PHE A 354 -5.02 30.34 -2.76
CA PHE A 354 -5.74 31.63 -2.82
C PHE A 354 -5.67 32.39 -4.17
N TRP A 355 -5.23 31.74 -5.25
CA TRP A 355 -5.03 32.40 -6.55
C TRP A 355 -6.35 32.70 -7.27
N ASP A 356 -7.42 31.99 -6.90
CA ASP A 356 -8.81 32.16 -7.35
C ASP A 356 -9.62 33.12 -6.45
N GLY A 357 -9.06 33.53 -5.30
CA GLY A 357 -9.59 34.57 -4.43
C GLY A 357 -10.65 34.05 -3.46
N ARG A 358 -10.81 32.73 -3.35
CA ARG A 358 -11.74 32.10 -2.43
C ARG A 358 -11.12 30.84 -1.83
N ALA A 359 -10.95 30.84 -0.50
CA ALA A 359 -10.52 29.65 0.24
C ALA A 359 -11.43 28.41 0.02
N SER A 360 -12.69 28.60 -0.42
CA SER A 360 -13.73 27.59 -0.43
C SER A 360 -14.04 26.98 -1.80
N SER A 361 -13.33 27.35 -2.88
CA SER A 361 -13.62 26.88 -4.25
C SER A 361 -12.42 26.25 -4.96
N GLY A 362 -11.59 25.53 -4.20
CA GLY A 362 -10.39 24.85 -4.69
C GLY A 362 -10.63 24.18 -6.04
N ALA A 363 -9.99 24.73 -7.06
CA ALA A 363 -10.03 24.30 -8.47
C ALA A 363 -11.20 24.77 -9.36
N THR A 364 -11.84 25.90 -9.07
CA THR A 364 -12.56 26.62 -10.14
C THR A 364 -11.51 27.34 -10.99
N LEU A 365 -11.37 27.01 -12.28
CA LEU A 365 -10.31 27.52 -13.20
C LEU A 365 -10.42 29.03 -13.52
N SER A 366 -10.82 29.86 -12.55
CA SER A 366 -10.99 31.30 -12.67
C SER A 366 -10.00 32.02 -11.76
N LEU A 367 -9.01 32.69 -12.38
CA LEU A 367 -8.09 33.59 -11.66
C LEU A 367 -8.89 34.70 -10.97
N THR A 368 -8.54 35.07 -9.73
CA THR A 368 -9.09 36.31 -9.18
C THR A 368 -8.56 37.46 -10.01
N ARG A 369 -9.49 38.23 -10.59
CA ARG A 369 -9.13 39.49 -11.21
C ARG A 369 -8.46 40.45 -10.20
N ASP A 370 -8.89 40.43 -8.94
CA ASP A 370 -8.35 41.35 -7.93
C ASP A 370 -6.88 41.10 -7.56
N ASN A 371 -6.40 39.85 -7.61
CA ASN A 371 -5.03 39.49 -7.21
C ASN A 371 -4.05 39.40 -8.39
N PHE A 372 -4.53 39.02 -9.58
CA PHE A 372 -3.68 38.68 -10.73
C PHE A 372 -3.94 39.50 -12.00
N LEU A 373 -5.12 40.15 -12.10
CA LEU A 373 -5.50 40.92 -13.29
C LEU A 373 -6.14 42.24 -12.86
N ARG A 374 -5.34 43.19 -12.36
CA ARG A 374 -5.75 44.59 -12.35
C ARG A 374 -5.01 45.38 -13.43
N ARG A 375 -5.83 46.21 -14.09
CA ARG A 375 -5.58 47.08 -15.24
C ARG A 375 -4.29 47.87 -15.18
#